data_AF-A0AAU3A7D4-F1
#
_entry.id   AF-A0AAU3A7D4-F1
#
_cell.length_a   1.000
_cell.length_b   1.000
_cell.length_c   1.000
_cell.angle_alpha   90.00
_cell.angle_beta   90.00
_cell.angle_gamma   90.00
#
_symmetry.space_group_name_H-M   'P 1'
#
loop_
_entity.id
_entity.type
_entity.pdbx_description
1 polymer ?
#
loop_
_entity_poly.entity_id
_entity_poly.type
_entity_poly.pdbx_seq_one_letter_code
_entity_poly.pdbx_strand_id
1 'polypeptide(L)'
;MAAVIIGGGGTSIPSMDVLFDTPRCNVITGVGGTGANGKKTPVYVTEDAPWSAVRDRVNPYGFVAFTVDPGTHPGGRTTMAVTYYAVTGLYGQAEPVDTFTLQRNRNDRAPER
;
A
#
# COMPACT_ATOMS: atom_id res chain seq x y z
N MET A 1 -10.19 -6.59 -3.88
CA MET A 1 -8.76 -6.41 -4.17
C MET A 1 -8.17 -5.69 -2.97
N ALA A 2 -7.20 -6.30 -2.29
CA ALA A 2 -6.49 -5.66 -1.20
C ALA A 2 -5.06 -5.41 -1.69
N ALA A 3 -4.59 -4.18 -1.55
CA ALA A 3 -3.25 -3.77 -1.91
C ALA A 3 -2.56 -3.25 -0.66
N VAL A 4 -1.26 -3.49 -0.56
CA VAL A 4 -0.44 -2.97 0.53
C VAL A 4 0.47 -1.94 -0.09
N ILE A 5 0.35 -0.70 0.36
CA ILE A 5 1.19 0.40 -0.09
C ILE A 5 1.95 0.87 1.14
N ILE A 6 3.25 0.70 1.12
CA ILE A 6 4.16 1.15 2.18
C ILE A 6 5.06 2.26 1.65
N GLY A 7 5.27 3.27 2.49
CA GLY A 7 6.25 4.34 2.26
C GLY A 7 5.63 5.73 2.22
N GLY A 8 6.17 6.62 3.07
CA GLY A 8 5.89 8.06 3.05
C GLY A 8 6.64 8.83 1.96
N GLY A 9 7.22 8.15 0.95
CA GLY A 9 8.06 8.75 -0.08
C GLY A 9 9.55 8.44 0.10
N GLY A 10 10.20 7.96 -0.96
CA GLY A 10 11.60 7.49 -0.96
C GLY A 10 12.66 8.61 -0.97
N THR A 11 12.37 9.75 -0.35
CA THR A 11 13.29 10.88 -0.22
C THR A 11 13.58 11.16 1.26
N SER A 12 14.57 11.99 1.56
CA SER A 12 14.89 12.43 2.93
C SER A 12 13.82 13.35 3.56
N ILE A 13 12.78 13.72 2.80
CA ILE A 13 11.67 14.57 3.24
C ILE A 13 10.37 13.78 2.99
N PRO A 14 9.96 12.92 3.94
CA PRO A 14 8.76 12.12 3.79
C PRO A 14 7.51 13.00 3.78
N SER A 15 6.51 12.62 2.98
CA SER A 15 5.25 13.34 2.82
C SER A 15 4.13 12.84 3.74
N MET A 16 4.45 11.92 4.66
CA MET A 16 3.50 11.33 5.62
C MET A 16 2.76 12.37 6.50
N ASP A 17 3.41 13.50 6.77
CA ASP A 17 2.88 14.56 7.63
C ASP A 17 2.25 15.73 6.86
N VAL A 18 2.55 15.86 5.56
CA VAL A 18 2.15 17.02 4.74
C VAL A 18 0.93 16.75 3.85
N LEU A 19 0.46 15.50 3.83
CA LEU A 19 -0.75 15.10 3.11
C LEU A 19 -1.99 15.13 4.03
N PHE A 20 -3.15 14.82 3.45
CA PHE A 20 -4.45 14.85 4.13
C PHE A 20 -4.45 14.11 5.47
N ASP A 21 -5.16 14.60 6.46
CA ASP A 21 -5.35 13.94 7.76
C ASP A 21 -6.38 12.80 7.74
N THR A 22 -7.34 12.88 6.82
CA THR A 22 -8.37 11.86 6.55
C THR A 22 -8.03 11.02 5.30
N PRO A 23 -8.71 9.86 5.10
CA PRO A 23 -8.56 9.06 3.88
C PRO A 23 -9.03 9.81 2.63
N ARG A 24 -8.11 10.57 2.03
CA ARG A 24 -8.29 11.33 0.79
C ARG A 24 -7.03 11.21 -0.06
N CYS A 25 -7.17 11.41 -1.36
CA CYS A 25 -6.03 11.48 -2.27
C CYS A 25 -6.20 12.59 -3.31
N ASN A 26 -5.08 12.98 -3.92
CA ASN A 26 -5.05 13.86 -5.08
C ASN A 26 -4.81 13.04 -6.33
N VAL A 27 -5.76 13.09 -7.27
CA VAL A 27 -5.68 12.44 -8.57
C VAL A 27 -5.28 13.49 -9.60
N ILE A 28 -4.23 13.20 -10.38
CA ILE A 28 -3.89 14.03 -11.53
C ILE A 28 -4.86 13.66 -12.66
N THR A 29 -5.74 14.59 -13.02
CA THR A 29 -6.72 14.41 -14.10
C THR A 29 -6.31 15.06 -15.41
N GLY A 30 -5.26 15.89 -15.37
CA GLY A 30 -4.73 16.55 -16.54
C GLY A 30 -3.43 17.30 -16.23
N VAL A 31 -2.91 17.94 -17.27
CA VAL A 31 -1.71 18.78 -17.18
C VAL A 31 -1.94 20.07 -17.96
N GLY A 32 -1.55 21.20 -17.36
CA GLY A 32 -1.52 22.50 -18.01
C GLY A 32 -0.24 22.74 -18.79
N GLY A 33 0.05 24.03 -19.03
CA GLY A 33 1.27 24.47 -19.72
C GLY A 33 2.56 24.15 -18.95
N THR A 34 3.69 24.29 -19.65
CA THR A 34 5.03 24.14 -19.07
C THR A 34 5.40 25.36 -18.23
N GLY A 35 5.70 25.15 -16.95
CA GLY A 35 6.14 26.20 -16.04
C GLY A 35 7.62 26.57 -16.19
N ALA A 36 8.07 27.56 -15.43
CA ALA A 36 9.45 28.06 -15.46
C ALA A 36 10.51 27.00 -15.09
N ASN A 37 10.12 25.93 -14.40
CA ASN A 37 10.97 24.79 -14.06
C ASN A 37 11.03 23.73 -15.19
N GLY A 38 10.47 24.02 -16.37
CA GLY A 38 10.42 23.10 -17.51
C GLY A 38 9.44 21.93 -17.36
N LYS A 39 8.64 21.89 -16.28
CA LYS A 39 7.66 20.82 -16.03
C LYS A 39 6.25 21.30 -16.32
N LYS A 40 5.38 20.40 -16.80
CA LYS A 40 3.95 20.71 -16.95
C LYS A 40 3.29 20.83 -15.58
N THR A 41 2.42 21.81 -15.42
CA THR A 41 1.66 21.99 -14.17
C THR A 41 0.57 20.93 -14.06
N PRO A 42 0.56 20.06 -13.03
CA PRO A 42 -0.51 19.07 -12.85
C PRO A 42 -1.83 19.74 -12.45
N VAL A 43 -2.94 19.20 -12.97
CA VAL A 43 -4.30 19.54 -12.54
C VAL A 43 -4.78 18.43 -11.62
N TYR A 44 -5.10 18.79 -10.37
CA TYR A 44 -5.53 17.85 -9.34
C TYR A 44 -7.03 17.91 -9.12
N VAL A 45 -7.62 16.73 -8.89
CA VAL A 45 -8.92 16.58 -8.23
C VAL A 45 -8.67 15.86 -6.91
N THR A 46 -9.29 16.34 -5.84
CA THR A 46 -9.29 15.65 -4.55
C THR A 46 -10.50 14.74 -4.45
N GLU A 47 -10.29 13.48 -4.09
CA GLU A 47 -11.36 12.50 -3.83
C GLU A 47 -11.20 11.87 -2.44
N ASP A 48 -12.30 11.33 -1.93
CA ASP A 48 -12.26 10.42 -0.79
C ASP A 48 -11.56 9.12 -1.18
N ALA A 49 -10.78 8.57 -0.26
CA ALA A 49 -10.01 7.34 -0.46
C ALA A 49 -10.52 6.21 0.46
N PRO A 50 -11.78 5.73 0.29
CA PRO A 50 -12.34 4.67 1.13
C PRO A 50 -11.62 3.32 0.95
N TRP A 51 -10.85 3.18 -0.12
CA TRP A 51 -9.98 2.05 -0.39
C TRP A 51 -8.71 2.02 0.48
N SER A 52 -8.37 3.13 1.15
CA SER A 52 -7.24 3.22 2.07
C SER A 52 -7.67 2.84 3.49
N ALA A 53 -7.43 1.57 3.86
CA ALA A 53 -7.86 1.04 5.16
C ALA A 53 -6.97 1.50 6.33
N VAL A 54 -5.65 1.47 6.15
CA VAL A 54 -4.65 1.82 7.17
C VAL A 54 -3.60 2.70 6.54
N ARG A 55 -3.17 3.73 7.27
CA ARG A 55 -2.04 4.59 6.89
C ARG A 55 -1.15 4.84 8.10
N ASP A 56 0.13 4.51 7.96
CA ASP A 56 1.14 4.89 8.94
C ASP A 56 1.58 6.35 8.68
N ARG A 57 1.41 7.20 9.70
CA ARG A 57 1.85 8.61 9.71
C ARG A 57 3.00 8.85 10.68
N VAL A 58 3.51 7.81 11.33
CA VAL A 58 4.52 7.91 12.38
C VAL A 58 5.84 7.31 11.90
N ASN A 59 5.79 6.16 11.20
CA ASN A 59 7.00 5.47 10.76
C ASN A 59 7.26 5.71 9.26
N PRO A 60 8.30 6.47 8.88
CA PRO A 60 8.60 6.77 7.48
C PRO A 60 9.14 5.55 6.71
N TYR A 61 9.72 4.59 7.43
CA TYR A 61 10.43 3.44 6.88
C TYR A 61 9.89 2.14 7.44
N GLY A 62 9.86 1.12 6.59
CA GLY A 62 9.36 -0.19 6.96
C GLY A 62 9.39 -1.16 5.79
N PHE A 63 8.98 -2.39 6.07
CA PHE A 63 8.84 -3.45 5.09
C PHE A 63 7.63 -4.32 5.43
N VAL A 64 7.18 -5.13 4.49
CA VAL A 64 6.07 -6.05 4.70
C VAL A 64 6.57 -7.48 4.54
N ALA A 65 6.27 -8.31 5.52
CA ALA A 65 6.51 -9.75 5.46
C ALA A 65 5.23 -10.47 5.04
N PHE A 66 5.37 -11.43 4.12
CA PHE A 66 4.28 -12.26 3.62
C PHE A 66 4.56 -13.72 3.97
N THR A 67 3.63 -14.36 4.67
CA THR A 67 3.62 -15.81 4.87
C THR A 67 2.51 -16.40 4.05
N VAL A 68 2.86 -17.20 3.03
CA VAL A 68 1.91 -17.71 2.04
C VAL A 68 1.66 -19.20 2.29
N ASP A 69 0.38 -19.55 2.45
CA ASP A 69 -0.12 -20.91 2.33
C ASP A 69 -0.86 -21.04 0.97
N PRO A 70 -0.30 -21.77 -0.01
CA PRO A 70 -0.93 -21.93 -1.31
C PRO A 70 -2.17 -22.84 -1.28
N GLY A 71 -2.43 -23.55 -0.18
CA GLY A 71 -3.45 -24.58 -0.07
C GLY A 71 -3.02 -25.92 -0.68
N THR A 72 -3.73 -27.00 -0.34
CA THR A 72 -3.29 -28.39 -0.61
C THR A 72 -3.98 -29.07 -1.79
N HIS A 73 -5.03 -28.49 -2.36
CA HIS A 73 -5.84 -29.14 -3.40
C HIS A 73 -6.35 -28.13 -4.46
N PRO A 74 -6.63 -28.58 -5.69
CA PRO A 74 -7.22 -27.75 -6.74
C PRO A 74 -8.53 -27.11 -6.30
N GLY A 75 -8.72 -25.83 -6.60
CA GLY A 75 -9.87 -25.05 -6.14
C GLY A 75 -9.88 -24.74 -4.63
N GLY A 76 -8.88 -25.20 -3.86
CA GLY A 76 -8.72 -24.90 -2.45
C GLY A 76 -8.42 -23.42 -2.18
N ARG A 77 -8.22 -23.06 -0.90
CA ARG A 77 -7.96 -21.67 -0.50
C ARG A 77 -6.47 -21.38 -0.40
N THR A 78 -6.02 -20.34 -1.08
CA THR A 78 -4.73 -19.69 -0.83
C THR A 78 -4.92 -18.63 0.26
N THR A 79 -4.06 -18.63 1.25
CA THR A 79 -4.04 -17.67 2.36
C THR A 79 -2.68 -16.98 2.42
N MET A 80 -2.65 -15.68 2.68
CA MET A 80 -1.42 -14.94 2.93
C MET A 80 -1.59 -14.15 4.22
N ALA A 81 -0.80 -14.48 5.25
CA ALA A 81 -0.66 -13.64 6.43
C ALA A 81 0.34 -12.53 6.10
N VAL A 82 -0.06 -11.29 6.36
CA VAL A 82 0.70 -10.09 6.03
C VAL A 82 0.97 -9.33 7.30
N THR A 83 2.23 -8.97 7.53
CA THR A 83 2.64 -8.13 8.66
C THR A 83 3.48 -6.97 8.14
N TYR A 84 3.05 -5.75 8.41
CA TYR A 84 3.82 -4.55 8.17
C TYR A 84 4.69 -4.26 9.39
N TYR A 85 5.99 -4.09 9.16
CA TYR A 85 6.97 -3.72 10.17
C TYR A 85 7.51 -2.31 9.91
N ALA A 86 7.51 -1.48 10.94
CA ALA A 86 8.25 -0.22 10.96
C ALA A 86 9.70 -0.47 11.34
N VAL A 87 10.65 0.23 10.72
CA VAL A 87 12.04 0.26 11.18
C VAL A 87 12.18 1.37 12.20
N THR A 88 12.37 1.03 13.46
CA THR A 88 12.26 1.95 14.61
C THR A 88 13.60 2.30 15.24
N GLY A 89 14.69 1.64 14.84
CA GLY A 89 15.99 1.86 15.46
C GLY A 89 17.18 1.45 14.60
N LEU A 90 18.38 1.63 15.18
CA LEU A 90 19.64 1.27 14.55
C LEU A 90 19.72 -0.25 14.27
N TYR A 91 20.56 -0.64 13.31
CA TYR A 91 20.81 -2.04 12.97
C TYR A 91 19.57 -2.84 12.55
N GLY A 92 18.54 -2.17 12.03
CA GLY A 92 17.34 -2.82 11.48
C GLY A 92 16.36 -3.32 12.54
N GLN A 93 16.39 -2.75 13.76
CA GLN A 93 15.31 -2.97 14.73
C GLN A 93 13.96 -2.63 14.09
N ALA A 94 13.03 -3.57 14.20
CA ALA A 94 11.75 -3.48 13.52
C ALA A 94 10.60 -3.96 14.41
N GLU A 95 9.50 -3.22 14.38
CA GLU A 95 8.31 -3.46 15.21
C GLU A 95 7.09 -3.68 14.31
N PRO A 96 6.21 -4.65 14.62
CA PRO A 96 4.99 -4.86 13.86
C PRO A 96 4.02 -3.69 14.10
N VAL A 97 3.50 -3.11 13.01
CA VAL A 97 2.55 -1.99 13.05
C VAL A 97 1.14 -2.42 12.68
N ASP A 98 0.99 -3.29 11.67
CA ASP A 98 -0.31 -3.79 11.23
C ASP A 98 -0.22 -5.24 10.75
N THR A 99 -1.30 -5.99 10.90
CA THR A 99 -1.39 -7.35 10.39
C THR A 99 -2.80 -7.67 9.87
N PHE A 100 -2.85 -8.34 8.73
CA PHE A 100 -4.10 -8.80 8.14
C PHE A 100 -3.86 -10.06 7.30
N THR A 101 -4.95 -10.69 6.88
CA THR A 101 -4.89 -11.91 6.07
C THR A 101 -5.60 -11.68 4.73
N LEU A 102 -4.91 -12.03 3.64
CA LEU A 102 -5.49 -12.09 2.31
C LEU A 102 -5.89 -13.53 2.01
N GLN A 103 -7.08 -13.73 1.47
CA GLN A 103 -7.57 -15.05 1.09
C GLN A 103 -8.19 -15.02 -0.30
N ARG A 104 -7.91 -16.05 -1.09
CA ARG A 104 -8.49 -16.24 -2.42
C ARG A 104 -8.62 -17.73 -2.70
N ASN A 105 -9.71 -18.12 -3.37
CA ASN A 105 -9.83 -19.46 -3.92
C ASN A 105 -8.86 -19.63 -5.11
N ARG A 106 -8.25 -20.81 -5.23
CA ARG A 106 -7.42 -21.16 -6.38
C ARG A 106 -8.30 -21.27 -7.63
N ASN A 107 -7.77 -20.80 -8.76
CA ASN A 107 -8.48 -20.83 -10.04
C ASN A 107 -8.31 -22.16 -10.79
N ASP A 108 -7.57 -23.13 -10.25
CA ASP A 108 -7.24 -24.42 -10.88
C ASP A 108 -8.29 -25.51 -10.63
N ARG A 109 -9.52 -25.13 -10.27
CA ARG A 109 -10.63 -26.07 -10.09
C ARG A 109 -10.96 -26.75 -11.42
N ALA A 110 -11.06 -28.07 -11.44
CA ALA A 110 -11.60 -28.79 -12.59
C ALA A 110 -13.07 -28.40 -12.81
N PRO A 111 -13.53 -28.26 -14.06
CA PRO A 111 -14.96 -28.06 -14.34
C PRO A 111 -15.77 -29.26 -13.77
N GLU A 112 -16.90 -28.97 -13.12
CA GLU A 112 -17.84 -30.02 -12.68
C GLU A 112 -18.35 -30.77 -13.92
N ARG A 113 -18.26 -32.11 -13.89
CA ARG A 113 -18.80 -33.00 -14.94
C ARG A 113 -20.26 -33.31 -14.70
#